data_AF-A0A5J5A7V6-F1
#
_entry.id   AF-A0A5J5A7V6-F1
#
_cell.length_a   1.000
_cell.length_b   1.000
_cell.length_c   1.000
_cell.angle_alpha   90.00
_cell.angle_beta   90.00
_cell.angle_gamma   90.00
#
_symmetry.space_group_name_H-M   'P 1'
#
loop_
_entity.id
_entity.type
_entity.pdbx_description
1 polymer ?
#
loop_
_entity_poly.entity_id
_entity_poly.type
_entity_poly.pdbx_seq_one_letter_code
_entity_poly.pdbx_strand_id
1 'polypeptide(L)'
;MEWNRGPTVGRGSSATVFLATTSSGELFAVKSTNLSGSSFLQREQHFLSQLSSPHIIKYMGFDMSYENQQPMYNLFMEYAPGGTLSDAIKRQGSSLDEPTIRLYTNQILQGLDYLHLNGLVHCDIKGQNVLIGKDGAIKIADLGCARLAQDGDVDGAVTSTFSGTPVFMAPEVARGEEQGFPADVWALGCTIIEMATGSNPWPETPKSGGQAKQLLQHPFLHNLESTSEEVNEFTGNSPTGVLDQEFWDSQELSESPRSLTHSSSSPAERIRQSDRRNFFIWFKSTQLELG
;
A
#
# COMPACT_ATOMS: atom_id res chain seq x y z
N MET A 1 -0.49 -14.55 26.57
CA MET A 1 -0.52 -13.20 27.18
C MET A 1 -1.91 -13.04 27.77
N GLU A 2 -2.05 -12.70 29.05
CA GLU A 2 -3.37 -12.34 29.60
C GLU A 2 -3.75 -10.93 29.11
N TRP A 3 -5.00 -10.77 28.68
CA TRP A 3 -5.50 -9.53 28.11
C TRP A 3 -6.98 -9.33 28.40
N ASN A 4 -7.40 -8.08 28.44
CA ASN A 4 -8.79 -7.69 28.59
C ASN A 4 -9.26 -6.96 27.33
N ARG A 5 -10.39 -7.40 26.79
CA ARG A 5 -11.03 -6.73 25.65
C ARG A 5 -11.71 -5.45 26.10
N GLY A 6 -11.43 -4.37 25.37
CA GLY A 6 -12.07 -3.08 25.51
C GLY A 6 -13.10 -2.79 24.40
N PRO A 7 -13.39 -1.51 24.13
CA PRO A 7 -14.39 -1.12 23.14
C PRO A 7 -13.99 -1.48 21.71
N THR A 8 -14.99 -1.61 20.84
CA THR A 8 -14.78 -1.71 19.39
C THR A 8 -14.19 -0.41 18.87
N VAL A 9 -13.09 -0.51 18.11
CA VAL A 9 -12.43 0.62 17.44
C VAL A 9 -12.54 0.57 15.92
N GLY A 10 -12.94 -0.58 15.35
CA GLY A 10 -13.18 -0.71 13.92
C GLY A 10 -14.00 -1.96 13.58
N ARG A 11 -14.72 -1.92 12.47
CA ARG A 11 -15.44 -3.07 11.91
C ARG A 11 -15.11 -3.19 10.44
N GLY A 12 -14.47 -4.31 10.06
CA GLY A 12 -14.26 -4.71 8.68
C GLY A 12 -15.35 -5.67 8.21
N SER A 13 -15.24 -6.11 6.96
CA SER A 13 -16.13 -7.12 6.38
C SER A 13 -15.95 -8.50 7.01
N SER A 14 -14.73 -8.85 7.43
CA SER A 14 -14.35 -10.20 7.89
C SER A 14 -14.05 -10.29 9.39
N ALA A 15 -13.83 -9.16 10.07
CA ALA A 15 -13.44 -9.12 11.47
C ALA A 15 -13.83 -7.79 12.14
N THR A 16 -13.94 -7.82 13.47
CA THR A 16 -14.10 -6.63 14.30
C THR A 16 -12.80 -6.35 15.05
N VAL A 17 -12.39 -5.09 15.12
CA VAL A 17 -11.19 -4.65 15.83
C VAL A 17 -11.60 -4.01 17.16
N PHE A 18 -10.95 -4.44 18.23
CA PHE A 18 -11.17 -3.96 19.59
C PHE A 18 -9.88 -3.36 20.15
N LEU A 19 -10.02 -2.32 20.96
CA LEU A 19 -8.94 -1.93 21.88
C LEU A 19 -8.80 -3.02 22.93
N ALA A 20 -7.58 -3.28 23.38
CA ALA A 20 -7.31 -4.22 24.46
C ALA A 20 -6.18 -3.71 25.36
N THR A 21 -6.16 -4.25 26.57
CA THR A 21 -5.14 -3.95 27.58
C THR A 21 -4.52 -5.23 28.10
N THR A 22 -3.19 -5.27 28.22
CA THR A 22 -2.50 -6.31 28.97
C THR A 22 -2.72 -6.13 30.48
N SER A 23 -2.33 -7.11 31.29
CA SER A 23 -2.33 -6.99 32.76
C SER A 23 -1.40 -5.88 33.28
N SER A 24 -0.38 -5.48 32.50
CA SER A 24 0.50 -4.34 32.79
C SER A 24 -0.08 -2.97 32.42
N GLY A 25 -1.28 -2.94 31.79
CA GLY A 25 -1.93 -1.72 31.34
C GLY A 25 -1.46 -1.21 29.96
N GLU A 26 -0.65 -2.00 29.24
CA GLU A 26 -0.22 -1.65 27.89
C GLU A 26 -1.38 -1.84 26.89
N LEU A 27 -1.59 -0.82 26.05
CA LEU A 27 -2.66 -0.83 25.05
C LEU A 27 -2.20 -1.49 23.75
N PHE A 28 -3.09 -2.30 23.18
CA PHE A 28 -2.90 -2.95 21.89
C PHE A 28 -4.26 -3.14 21.19
N ALA A 29 -4.25 -3.57 19.94
CA ALA A 29 -5.44 -3.85 19.15
C ALA A 29 -5.64 -5.36 18.96
N VAL A 30 -6.91 -5.79 19.02
CA VAL A 30 -7.31 -7.18 18.77
C VAL A 30 -8.29 -7.20 17.60
N LYS A 31 -7.88 -7.77 16.47
CA LYS A 31 -8.79 -8.09 15.35
C LYS A 31 -9.33 -9.49 15.60
N SER A 32 -10.65 -9.64 15.63
CA SER A 32 -11.32 -10.87 16.08
C SER A 32 -12.46 -11.26 15.15
N THR A 33 -12.60 -12.57 14.93
CA THR A 33 -13.69 -13.18 14.16
C THR A 33 -13.97 -14.61 14.66
N ASN A 34 -15.11 -15.17 14.28
CA ASN A 34 -15.42 -16.58 14.59
C ASN A 34 -14.35 -17.48 13.94
N LEU A 35 -13.89 -18.51 14.65
CA LEU A 35 -12.85 -19.41 14.17
C LEU A 35 -13.20 -20.04 12.81
N SER A 36 -14.48 -20.39 12.58
CA SER A 36 -14.97 -20.94 11.31
C SER A 36 -14.84 -20.01 10.11
N GLY A 37 -14.78 -18.68 10.33
CA GLY A 37 -14.62 -17.65 9.30
C GLY A 37 -13.25 -16.98 9.30
N SER A 38 -12.26 -17.55 9.99
CA SER A 38 -10.99 -16.88 10.27
C SER A 38 -9.92 -17.00 9.19
N SER A 39 -10.21 -17.58 8.02
CA SER A 39 -9.21 -17.83 6.96
C SER A 39 -8.45 -16.57 6.54
N PHE A 40 -9.14 -15.46 6.31
CA PHE A 40 -8.51 -14.17 5.98
C PHE A 40 -7.65 -13.63 7.13
N LEU A 41 -8.10 -13.81 8.37
CA LEU A 41 -7.37 -13.32 9.55
C LEU A 41 -6.15 -14.18 9.88
N GLN A 42 -6.22 -15.49 9.63
CA GLN A 42 -5.08 -16.39 9.73
C GLN A 42 -4.04 -16.11 8.64
N ARG A 43 -4.47 -15.79 7.41
CA ARG A 43 -3.57 -15.33 6.35
C ARG A 43 -2.88 -14.02 6.73
N GLU A 44 -3.63 -13.06 7.22
CA GLU A 44 -3.09 -11.79 7.73
C GLU A 44 -2.07 -12.05 8.86
N GLN A 45 -2.41 -12.92 9.82
CA GLN A 45 -1.48 -13.34 10.87
C GLN A 45 -0.20 -13.96 10.30
N HIS A 46 -0.32 -14.86 9.32
CA HIS A 46 0.81 -15.53 8.70
C HIS A 46 1.80 -14.51 8.11
N PHE A 47 1.32 -13.56 7.30
CA PHE A 47 2.17 -12.53 6.73
C PHE A 47 2.72 -11.57 7.79
N LEU A 48 1.87 -11.00 8.65
CA LEU A 48 2.30 -10.02 9.65
C LEU A 48 3.35 -10.57 10.61
N SER A 49 3.29 -11.86 10.96
CA SER A 49 4.26 -12.48 11.87
C SER A 49 5.69 -12.53 11.34
N GLN A 50 5.88 -12.34 10.03
CA GLN A 50 7.18 -12.40 9.35
C GLN A 50 7.72 -10.99 9.03
N LEU A 51 6.94 -9.94 9.29
CA LEU A 51 7.27 -8.57 8.90
C LEU A 51 7.74 -7.75 10.10
N SER A 52 8.75 -6.91 9.86
CA SER A 52 9.29 -5.97 10.84
C SER A 52 9.72 -4.68 10.14
N SER A 53 8.85 -3.68 10.18
CA SER A 53 9.09 -2.37 9.58
C SER A 53 8.35 -1.28 10.38
N PRO A 54 8.92 -0.07 10.51
CA PRO A 54 8.22 1.04 11.17
C PRO A 54 6.92 1.43 10.45
N HIS A 55 6.80 1.14 9.14
CA HIS A 55 5.67 1.51 8.29
C HIS A 55 4.67 0.39 8.04
N ILE A 56 4.77 -0.72 8.76
CA ILE A 56 3.79 -1.81 8.78
C ILE A 56 3.25 -1.94 10.21
N ILE A 57 1.98 -2.27 10.36
CA ILE A 57 1.39 -2.54 11.67
C ILE A 57 2.07 -3.74 12.32
N LYS A 58 2.55 -3.55 13.55
CA LYS A 58 3.34 -4.56 14.25
C LYS A 58 2.45 -5.70 14.75
N TYR A 59 2.85 -6.92 14.40
CA TYR A 59 2.34 -8.15 15.00
C TYR A 59 2.76 -8.29 16.47
N MET A 60 1.83 -8.66 17.34
CA MET A 60 2.09 -8.87 18.77
C MET A 60 1.74 -10.29 19.26
N GLY A 61 1.10 -11.11 18.45
CA GLY A 61 0.68 -12.46 18.81
C GLY A 61 -0.70 -12.81 18.28
N PHE A 62 -1.21 -13.96 18.71
CA PHE A 62 -2.60 -14.36 18.49
C PHE A 62 -3.09 -15.20 19.66
N ASP A 63 -4.40 -15.37 19.76
CA ASP A 63 -5.06 -16.16 20.79
C ASP A 63 -6.37 -16.76 20.29
N MET A 64 -6.79 -17.87 20.89
CA MET A 64 -8.09 -18.48 20.66
C MET A 64 -8.90 -18.42 21.94
N SER A 65 -10.01 -17.70 21.89
CA SER A 65 -10.91 -17.52 23.03
C SER A 65 -12.29 -18.11 22.75
N TYR A 66 -13.13 -18.18 23.78
CA TYR A 66 -14.54 -18.53 23.64
C TYR A 66 -15.41 -17.35 24.07
N GLU A 67 -16.36 -16.98 23.22
CA GLU A 67 -17.33 -15.92 23.50
C GLU A 67 -18.73 -16.41 23.15
N ASN A 68 -19.66 -16.30 24.10
CA ASN A 68 -21.03 -16.82 23.93
C ASN A 68 -21.04 -18.27 23.41
N GLN A 69 -20.11 -19.10 23.91
CA GLN A 69 -19.91 -20.49 23.50
C GLN A 69 -19.44 -20.68 22.04
N GLN A 70 -18.99 -19.63 21.36
CA GLN A 70 -18.39 -19.70 20.02
C GLN A 70 -16.86 -19.54 20.11
N PRO A 71 -16.08 -20.38 19.41
CA PRO A 71 -14.64 -20.21 19.34
C PRO A 71 -14.29 -19.01 18.46
N MET A 72 -13.41 -18.15 18.97
CA MET A 72 -12.95 -16.93 18.33
C MET A 72 -11.47 -17.03 18.01
N TYR A 73 -11.08 -16.51 16.85
CA TYR A 73 -9.68 -16.31 16.48
C TYR A 73 -9.33 -14.83 16.66
N ASN A 74 -8.31 -14.54 17.47
CA ASN A 74 -7.91 -13.19 17.84
C ASN A 74 -6.48 -12.92 17.37
N LEU A 75 -6.29 -11.91 16.54
CA LEU A 75 -4.99 -11.42 16.11
C LEU A 75 -4.62 -10.17 16.92
N PHE A 76 -3.45 -10.19 17.56
CA PHE A 76 -2.94 -9.08 18.36
C PHE A 76 -1.97 -8.23 17.56
N MET A 77 -2.22 -6.93 17.56
CA MET A 77 -1.46 -5.95 16.79
C MET A 77 -1.18 -4.72 17.67
N GLU A 78 -0.16 -3.95 17.32
CA GLU A 78 0.03 -2.65 17.97
C GLU A 78 -1.21 -1.76 17.78
N TYR A 79 -1.50 -0.94 18.79
CA TYR A 79 -2.59 0.03 18.68
C TYR A 79 -2.09 1.33 18.06
N ALA A 80 -2.76 1.78 17.00
CA ALA A 80 -2.50 3.05 16.33
C ALA A 80 -3.53 4.12 16.80
N PRO A 81 -3.19 4.99 17.77
CA PRO A 81 -4.16 5.88 18.41
C PRO A 81 -4.70 6.99 17.51
N GLY A 82 -4.03 7.30 16.39
CA GLY A 82 -4.52 8.27 15.40
C GLY A 82 -5.65 7.72 14.53
N GLY A 83 -5.99 6.43 14.65
CA GLY A 83 -7.02 5.77 13.85
C GLY A 83 -6.58 5.60 12.39
N THR A 84 -7.56 5.45 11.49
CA THR A 84 -7.28 5.33 10.06
C THR A 84 -7.00 6.70 9.42
N LEU A 85 -6.29 6.70 8.29
CA LEU A 85 -6.09 7.89 7.47
C LEU A 85 -7.43 8.44 6.97
N SER A 86 -8.39 7.58 6.60
CA SER A 86 -9.75 8.02 6.26
C SER A 86 -10.44 8.74 7.42
N ASP A 87 -10.26 8.30 8.67
CA ASP A 87 -10.81 8.99 9.85
C ASP A 87 -10.14 10.35 10.06
N ALA A 88 -8.82 10.44 9.84
CA ALA A 88 -8.09 11.70 9.94
C ALA A 88 -8.58 12.73 8.93
N ILE A 89 -8.77 12.31 7.68
CA ILE A 89 -9.35 13.11 6.60
C ILE A 89 -10.75 13.61 6.99
N LYS A 90 -11.63 12.70 7.44
CA LYS A 90 -12.99 13.05 7.87
C LYS A 90 -13.01 14.03 9.04
N ARG A 91 -12.11 13.90 10.02
CA ARG A 91 -12.00 14.83 11.15
C ARG A 91 -11.60 16.23 10.73
N GLN A 92 -10.78 16.38 9.69
CA GLN A 92 -10.44 17.68 9.11
C GLN A 92 -11.61 18.31 8.33
N GLY A 93 -12.64 17.51 8.00
CA GLY A 93 -13.86 17.97 7.33
C GLY A 93 -13.69 18.35 5.86
N SER A 94 -12.49 18.14 5.31
CA SER A 94 -12.12 18.50 3.94
C SER A 94 -10.90 17.67 3.49
N SER A 95 -9.91 18.29 2.84
CA SER A 95 -8.65 17.67 2.43
C SER A 95 -7.55 17.85 3.47
N LEU A 96 -6.52 17.01 3.40
CA LEU A 96 -5.24 17.28 4.06
C LEU A 96 -4.48 18.37 3.29
N ASP A 97 -3.56 19.07 3.95
CA ASP A 97 -2.67 20.02 3.30
C ASP A 97 -1.53 19.30 2.56
N GLU A 98 -1.04 19.90 1.49
CA GLU A 98 -0.01 19.30 0.62
C GLU A 98 1.26 18.81 1.35
N PRO A 99 1.82 19.54 2.34
CA PRO A 99 2.96 19.05 3.13
C PRO A 99 2.66 17.73 3.84
N THR A 100 1.48 17.59 4.45
CA THR A 100 1.03 16.36 5.11
C THR A 100 0.82 15.24 4.10
N ILE A 101 0.19 15.52 2.96
CA ILE A 101 0.00 14.54 1.88
C ILE A 101 1.35 13.99 1.42
N ARG A 102 2.34 14.86 1.18
CA ARG A 102 3.70 14.46 0.77
C ARG A 102 4.37 13.58 1.83
N LEU A 103 4.28 13.98 3.10
CA LEU A 103 4.85 13.22 4.21
C LEU A 103 4.23 11.83 4.35
N TYR A 104 2.90 11.74 4.31
CA TYR A 104 2.19 10.47 4.46
C TYR A 104 2.43 9.57 3.26
N THR A 105 2.37 10.11 2.04
CA THR A 105 2.70 9.38 0.80
C THR A 105 4.10 8.78 0.88
N ASN A 106 5.09 9.54 1.35
CA ASN A 106 6.46 9.05 1.46
C ASN A 106 6.58 7.86 2.43
N GLN A 107 5.88 7.89 3.57
CA GLN A 107 5.89 6.78 4.53
C GLN A 107 5.11 5.56 4.02
N ILE A 108 4.00 5.75 3.32
CA ILE A 108 3.26 4.63 2.68
C ILE A 108 4.15 3.98 1.62
N LEU A 109 4.87 4.75 0.80
CA LEU A 109 5.82 4.22 -0.17
C LEU A 109 6.94 3.39 0.49
N GLN A 110 7.45 3.83 1.64
CA GLN A 110 8.45 3.05 2.39
C GLN A 110 7.87 1.72 2.91
N GLY A 111 6.60 1.71 3.33
CA GLY A 111 5.89 0.48 3.69
C GLY A 111 5.69 -0.45 2.49
N LEU A 112 5.28 0.10 1.33
CA LEU A 112 5.10 -0.67 0.09
C LEU A 112 6.43 -1.24 -0.44
N ASP A 113 7.51 -0.45 -0.47
CA ASP A 113 8.84 -0.94 -0.85
C ASP A 113 9.25 -2.14 0.03
N TYR A 114 9.01 -2.03 1.34
CA TYR A 114 9.29 -3.12 2.27
C TYR A 114 8.46 -4.38 1.97
N LEU A 115 7.14 -4.25 1.73
CA LEU A 115 6.29 -5.40 1.38
C LEU A 115 6.74 -6.04 0.05
N HIS A 116 7.00 -5.20 -0.97
CA HIS A 116 7.37 -5.65 -2.32
C HIS A 116 8.73 -6.36 -2.33
N LEU A 117 9.70 -5.88 -1.54
CA LEU A 117 10.98 -6.56 -1.33
C LEU A 117 10.85 -7.93 -0.64
N ASN A 118 9.81 -8.11 0.18
CA ASN A 118 9.44 -9.40 0.77
C ASN A 118 8.53 -10.23 -0.16
N GLY A 119 8.35 -9.83 -1.41
CA GLY A 119 7.56 -10.56 -2.40
C GLY A 119 6.04 -10.46 -2.19
N LEU A 120 5.57 -9.57 -1.32
CA LEU A 120 4.15 -9.42 -0.98
C LEU A 120 3.51 -8.27 -1.75
N VAL A 121 2.36 -8.56 -2.37
CA VAL A 121 1.43 -7.55 -2.92
C VAL A 121 0.32 -7.34 -1.89
N HIS A 122 0.08 -6.10 -1.47
CA HIS A 122 -0.92 -5.77 -0.44
C HIS A 122 -2.36 -5.98 -0.94
N CYS A 123 -2.63 -5.61 -2.19
CA CYS A 123 -3.90 -5.77 -2.91
C CYS A 123 -5.09 -4.90 -2.43
N ASP A 124 -5.03 -4.26 -1.25
CA ASP A 124 -6.11 -3.38 -0.75
C ASP A 124 -5.60 -2.08 -0.10
N ILE A 125 -4.69 -1.35 -0.75
CA ILE A 125 -4.23 -0.04 -0.24
C ILE A 125 -5.35 1.00 -0.39
N LYS A 126 -5.70 1.65 0.72
CA LYS A 126 -6.71 2.71 0.83
C LYS A 126 -6.60 3.41 2.18
N GLY A 127 -7.21 4.58 2.36
CA GLY A 127 -7.15 5.31 3.63
C GLY A 127 -7.65 4.55 4.86
N GLN A 128 -8.55 3.58 4.70
CA GLN A 128 -9.02 2.74 5.83
C GLN A 128 -7.97 1.71 6.30
N ASN A 129 -7.04 1.32 5.42
CA ASN A 129 -6.00 0.32 5.70
C ASN A 129 -4.64 0.98 5.98
N VAL A 130 -4.61 2.31 6.11
CA VAL A 130 -3.44 3.09 6.51
C VAL A 130 -3.75 3.71 7.87
N LEU A 131 -2.94 3.40 8.88
CA LEU A 131 -3.14 3.82 10.26
C LEU A 131 -2.11 4.88 10.69
N ILE A 132 -2.51 5.73 11.64
CA ILE A 132 -1.65 6.77 12.21
C ILE A 132 -1.26 6.38 13.65
N GLY A 133 0.03 6.12 13.86
CA GLY A 133 0.62 5.74 15.14
C GLY A 133 0.74 6.90 16.13
N LYS A 134 1.30 6.61 17.32
CA LYS A 134 1.40 7.54 18.46
C LYS A 134 2.14 8.84 18.16
N ASP A 135 3.11 8.79 17.25
CA ASP A 135 3.96 9.94 16.88
C ASP A 135 3.67 10.45 15.45
N GLY A 136 2.47 10.19 14.93
CA GLY A 136 2.10 10.52 13.55
C GLY A 136 2.72 9.59 12.50
N ALA A 137 3.41 8.53 12.93
CA ALA A 137 3.98 7.53 12.03
C ALA A 137 2.90 6.81 11.24
N ILE A 138 3.07 6.72 9.92
CA ILE A 138 2.13 6.03 9.04
C ILE A 138 2.47 4.55 8.97
N LYS A 139 1.43 3.71 9.12
CA LYS A 139 1.53 2.25 9.16
C LYS A 139 0.50 1.62 8.25
N ILE A 140 0.95 0.81 7.30
CA ILE A 140 0.07 -0.04 6.49
C ILE A 140 -0.45 -1.18 7.36
N ALA A 141 -1.75 -1.45 7.28
CA ALA A 141 -2.46 -2.49 8.02
C ALA A 141 -3.39 -3.28 7.09
N ASP A 142 -3.98 -4.35 7.60
CA ASP A 142 -4.91 -5.23 6.88
C ASP A 142 -4.30 -5.99 5.68
N LEU A 143 -3.49 -7.00 6.00
CA LEU A 143 -2.95 -7.95 5.02
C LEU A 143 -3.91 -9.10 4.70
N GLY A 144 -5.21 -8.97 5.00
CA GLY A 144 -6.20 -10.02 4.71
C GLY A 144 -6.35 -10.33 3.21
N CYS A 145 -6.12 -9.32 2.37
CA CYS A 145 -6.13 -9.44 0.90
C CYS A 145 -4.74 -9.69 0.29
N ALA A 146 -3.68 -9.66 1.11
CA ALA A 146 -2.31 -9.75 0.60
C ALA A 146 -2.01 -11.13 0.03
N ARG A 147 -1.02 -11.20 -0.86
CA ARG A 147 -0.54 -12.44 -1.47
C ARG A 147 0.92 -12.36 -1.89
N LEU A 148 1.54 -13.51 -2.12
CA LEU A 148 2.87 -13.59 -2.72
C LEU A 148 2.77 -13.35 -4.23
N ALA A 149 3.68 -12.55 -4.77
CA ALA A 149 3.73 -12.27 -6.21
C ALA A 149 4.11 -13.49 -7.07
N GLN A 150 4.68 -14.54 -6.46
CA GLN A 150 5.10 -15.77 -7.15
C GLN A 150 4.06 -16.89 -7.05
N ASP A 151 2.98 -16.73 -6.29
CA ASP A 151 1.89 -17.72 -6.16
C ASP A 151 0.94 -17.68 -7.37
N GLY A 152 1.50 -17.65 -8.58
CA GLY A 152 0.76 -18.08 -9.76
C GLY A 152 0.41 -19.55 -9.59
N ASP A 153 -0.88 -19.87 -9.38
CA ASP A 153 -1.46 -21.21 -9.55
C ASP A 153 -1.00 -22.35 -8.60
N VAL A 154 -0.50 -22.09 -7.39
CA VAL A 154 -0.09 -23.19 -6.49
C VAL A 154 -1.24 -23.81 -5.68
N ASP A 155 -2.34 -23.08 -5.47
CA ASP A 155 -3.58 -23.66 -4.94
C ASP A 155 -4.57 -23.84 -6.09
N GLY A 156 -4.85 -25.09 -6.47
CA GLY A 156 -5.84 -25.49 -7.49
C GLY A 156 -7.30 -25.07 -7.19
N ALA A 157 -7.50 -24.11 -6.29
CA ALA A 157 -8.71 -23.31 -6.20
C ALA A 157 -8.59 -22.14 -7.19
N VAL A 158 -9.04 -22.38 -8.42
CA VAL A 158 -9.45 -21.34 -9.36
C VAL A 158 -10.34 -20.34 -8.62
N THR A 159 -9.75 -19.26 -8.15
CA THR A 159 -10.47 -18.08 -7.72
C THR A 159 -9.64 -16.89 -8.18
N SER A 160 -9.77 -16.63 -9.47
CA SER A 160 -9.76 -15.31 -10.09
C SER A 160 -10.79 -14.37 -9.43
N THR A 161 -10.81 -14.31 -8.10
CA THR A 161 -11.69 -13.48 -7.30
C THR A 161 -10.86 -12.29 -6.91
N PHE A 162 -11.04 -11.20 -7.65
CA PHE A 162 -10.46 -9.90 -7.34
C PHE A 162 -10.60 -9.62 -5.85
N SER A 163 -9.47 -9.30 -5.21
CA SER A 163 -9.41 -8.98 -3.79
C SER A 163 -9.22 -7.47 -3.62
N GLY A 164 -9.76 -6.93 -2.54
CA GLY A 164 -9.70 -5.51 -2.21
C GLY A 164 -10.92 -4.71 -2.64
N THR A 165 -10.78 -3.38 -2.63
CA THR A 165 -11.90 -2.43 -2.80
C THR A 165 -12.02 -2.00 -4.26
N PRO A 166 -13.16 -2.22 -4.94
CA PRO A 166 -13.30 -1.96 -6.38
C PRO A 166 -12.94 -0.53 -6.82
N VAL A 167 -13.24 0.48 -6.00
CA VAL A 167 -12.92 1.88 -6.33
C VAL A 167 -11.42 2.21 -6.24
N PHE A 168 -10.58 1.32 -5.71
CA PHE A 168 -9.11 1.48 -5.69
C PHE A 168 -8.43 0.55 -6.69
N MET A 169 -9.19 -0.21 -7.48
CA MET A 169 -8.68 -1.25 -8.36
C MET A 169 -7.94 -0.65 -9.55
N ALA A 170 -6.76 -1.21 -9.84
CA ALA A 170 -5.96 -0.85 -11.01
C ALA A 170 -6.64 -1.36 -12.31
N PRO A 171 -6.44 -0.70 -13.45
CA PRO A 171 -7.18 -1.01 -14.68
C PRO A 171 -6.87 -2.41 -15.22
N GLU A 172 -5.63 -2.90 -15.08
CA GLU A 172 -5.23 -4.27 -15.38
C GLU A 172 -6.04 -5.27 -14.55
N VAL A 173 -6.17 -5.01 -13.26
CA VAL A 173 -6.93 -5.86 -12.33
C VAL A 173 -8.40 -5.84 -12.71
N ALA A 174 -8.96 -4.68 -13.03
CA ALA A 174 -10.35 -4.57 -13.48
C ALA A 174 -10.63 -5.32 -14.80
N ARG A 175 -9.61 -5.58 -15.62
CA ARG A 175 -9.71 -6.38 -16.85
C ARG A 175 -9.53 -7.88 -16.63
N GLY A 176 -9.27 -8.34 -15.42
CA GLY A 176 -8.98 -9.75 -15.16
C GLY A 176 -7.50 -10.12 -15.28
N GLU A 177 -6.62 -9.14 -15.43
CA GLU A 177 -5.18 -9.37 -15.49
C GLU A 177 -4.61 -9.55 -14.06
N GLU A 178 -3.35 -9.96 -13.99
CA GLU A 178 -2.68 -10.25 -12.74
C GLU A 178 -2.51 -8.98 -11.88
N GLN A 179 -3.05 -9.00 -10.67
CA GLN A 179 -2.83 -7.95 -9.66
C GLN A 179 -1.42 -8.06 -9.01
N GLY A 180 -0.41 -7.56 -9.70
CA GLY A 180 0.97 -7.53 -9.20
C GLY A 180 1.31 -6.29 -8.36
N PHE A 181 2.61 -6.11 -8.04
CA PHE A 181 3.14 -4.93 -7.35
C PHE A 181 2.67 -3.57 -7.92
N PRO A 182 2.54 -3.36 -9.26
CA PRO A 182 2.06 -2.09 -9.80
C PRO A 182 0.64 -1.72 -9.35
N ALA A 183 -0.20 -2.69 -9.01
CA ALA A 183 -1.57 -2.43 -8.56
C ALA A 183 -1.62 -1.73 -7.19
N ASP A 184 -0.67 -2.03 -6.29
CA ASP A 184 -0.56 -1.30 -5.01
C ASP A 184 -0.16 0.16 -5.23
N VAL A 185 0.65 0.43 -6.25
CA VAL A 185 1.08 1.78 -6.61
C VAL A 185 -0.08 2.58 -7.18
N TRP A 186 -0.91 1.96 -8.03
CA TRP A 186 -2.16 2.56 -8.48
C TRP A 186 -3.07 2.91 -7.31
N ALA A 187 -3.28 1.95 -6.39
CA ALA A 187 -4.13 2.13 -5.22
C ALA A 187 -3.60 3.22 -4.26
N LEU A 188 -2.27 3.40 -4.16
CA LEU A 188 -1.67 4.56 -3.51
C LEU A 188 -2.04 5.87 -4.23
N GLY A 189 -1.99 5.92 -5.56
CA GLY A 189 -2.46 7.08 -6.33
C GLY A 189 -3.90 7.48 -5.97
N CYS A 190 -4.81 6.50 -5.90
CA CYS A 190 -6.18 6.70 -5.43
C CYS A 190 -6.24 7.23 -3.98
N THR A 191 -5.40 6.72 -3.09
CA THR A 191 -5.32 7.17 -1.69
C THR A 191 -4.81 8.61 -1.58
N ILE A 192 -3.94 9.05 -2.48
CA ILE A 192 -3.50 10.45 -2.56
C ILE A 192 -4.66 11.37 -2.93
N ILE A 193 -5.55 10.95 -3.84
CA ILE A 193 -6.78 11.70 -4.15
C ILE A 193 -7.67 11.78 -2.92
N GLU A 194 -7.85 10.67 -2.21
CA GLU A 194 -8.64 10.64 -0.98
C GLU A 194 -8.13 11.69 0.02
N MET A 195 -6.81 11.75 0.23
CA MET A 195 -6.19 12.77 1.08
C MET A 195 -6.39 14.20 0.54
N ALA A 196 -6.26 14.41 -0.78
CA ALA A 196 -6.32 15.73 -1.41
C ALA A 196 -7.74 16.29 -1.58
N THR A 197 -8.77 15.44 -1.52
CA THR A 197 -10.16 15.83 -1.81
C THR A 197 -11.11 15.59 -0.63
N GLY A 198 -10.72 14.75 0.32
CA GLY A 198 -11.63 14.27 1.36
C GLY A 198 -12.70 13.28 0.89
N SER A 199 -12.63 12.85 -0.38
CA SER A 199 -13.68 12.07 -1.05
C SER A 199 -13.11 10.82 -1.71
N ASN A 200 -13.98 9.92 -2.15
CA ASN A 200 -13.56 8.78 -2.95
C ASN A 200 -12.80 9.24 -4.21
N PRO A 201 -11.81 8.46 -4.67
CA PRO A 201 -10.98 8.82 -5.82
C PRO A 201 -11.81 9.04 -7.10
N TRP A 202 -12.97 8.39 -7.18
CA TRP A 202 -13.89 8.51 -8.30
C TRP A 202 -15.28 8.93 -7.80
N PRO A 203 -15.88 10.01 -8.34
CA PRO A 203 -17.28 10.33 -8.09
C PRO A 203 -18.17 9.21 -8.67
N GLU A 204 -19.24 8.86 -7.97
CA GLU A 204 -20.23 7.88 -8.45
C GLU A 204 -20.79 8.33 -9.81
N THR A 205 -20.21 7.81 -10.88
CA THR A 205 -20.79 7.88 -12.22
C THR A 205 -20.88 6.46 -12.76
N PRO A 206 -22.07 6.02 -13.19
CA PRO A 206 -22.21 4.71 -13.78
C PRO A 206 -21.53 4.72 -15.16
N LYS A 207 -20.51 3.86 -15.29
CA LYS A 207 -19.86 3.35 -16.53
C LYS A 207 -18.54 4.02 -16.97
N SER A 208 -17.49 3.19 -16.87
CA SER A 208 -16.42 2.96 -17.87
C SER A 208 -15.44 4.09 -18.21
N GLY A 209 -14.14 3.82 -17.94
CA GLY A 209 -13.00 4.31 -18.72
C GLY A 209 -12.47 5.73 -18.45
N GLY A 210 -13.24 6.61 -17.80
CA GLY A 210 -12.86 8.02 -17.59
C GLY A 210 -12.10 8.34 -16.29
N GLN A 211 -11.87 7.34 -15.43
CA GLN A 211 -11.40 7.54 -14.06
C GLN A 211 -9.97 8.13 -14.02
N ALA A 212 -9.00 7.48 -14.68
CA ALA A 212 -7.61 7.94 -14.79
C ALA A 212 -7.43 9.42 -15.18
N LYS A 213 -8.22 9.91 -16.15
CA LYS A 213 -8.12 11.29 -16.65
C LYS A 213 -8.48 12.35 -15.59
N GLN A 214 -9.41 12.05 -14.69
CA GLN A 214 -9.80 12.99 -13.63
C GLN A 214 -8.69 13.17 -12.60
N LEU A 215 -7.94 12.09 -12.31
CA LEU A 215 -6.79 12.16 -11.41
C LEU A 215 -5.69 13.06 -11.99
N LEU A 216 -5.36 12.89 -13.27
CA LEU A 216 -4.35 13.70 -13.97
C LEU A 216 -4.70 15.20 -14.03
N GLN A 217 -5.97 15.56 -13.90
CA GLN A 217 -6.46 16.93 -13.92
C GLN A 217 -6.53 17.55 -12.51
N HIS A 218 -6.20 16.81 -11.45
CA HIS A 218 -6.33 17.32 -10.09
C HIS A 218 -5.31 18.45 -9.82
N PRO A 219 -5.71 19.62 -9.29
CA PRO A 219 -4.82 20.78 -9.08
C PRO A 219 -3.56 20.47 -8.28
N PHE A 220 -3.63 19.52 -7.34
CA PHE A 220 -2.47 19.02 -6.58
C PHE A 220 -1.33 18.51 -7.49
N LEU A 221 -1.65 17.72 -8.52
CA LEU A 221 -0.64 17.19 -9.44
C LEU A 221 -0.07 18.28 -10.36
N HIS A 222 -0.82 19.35 -10.58
CA HIS A 222 -0.39 20.50 -11.40
C HIS A 222 0.53 21.45 -10.62
N ASN A 223 0.36 21.58 -9.30
CA ASN A 223 1.24 22.37 -8.43
C ASN A 223 2.58 21.69 -8.14
N LEU A 224 2.64 20.35 -8.25
CA LEU A 224 3.92 19.62 -8.26
C LEU A 224 4.77 19.93 -9.49
N GLU A 225 4.15 20.37 -10.61
CA GLU A 225 4.87 20.84 -11.80
C GLU A 225 5.38 22.28 -11.64
N SER A 226 4.65 23.18 -10.96
CA SER A 226 5.12 24.57 -10.78
C SER A 226 6.32 24.68 -9.83
N THR A 227 6.49 23.73 -8.91
CA THR A 227 7.73 23.61 -8.10
C THR A 227 8.92 23.04 -8.88
N SER A 228 8.75 22.73 -10.17
CA SER A 228 9.82 22.25 -11.08
C SER A 228 10.40 23.33 -12.00
N GLU A 229 9.89 24.57 -11.96
CA GLU A 229 10.34 25.66 -12.87
C GLU A 229 11.79 26.14 -12.62
N GLU A 230 12.49 25.67 -11.57
CA GLU A 230 13.94 25.86 -11.41
C GLU A 230 14.81 24.83 -12.15
N VAL A 231 14.23 23.88 -12.92
CA VAL A 231 15.00 22.84 -13.64
C VAL A 231 14.63 22.76 -15.12
N ASN A 232 14.67 23.90 -15.82
CA ASN A 232 14.56 23.94 -17.28
C ASN A 232 15.94 23.84 -17.95
N GLU A 233 16.57 22.66 -17.91
CA GLU A 233 17.62 22.31 -18.89
C GLU A 233 17.82 20.80 -19.09
N PHE A 234 16.78 19.97 -18.97
CA PHE A 234 16.92 18.53 -19.24
C PHE A 234 15.61 17.91 -19.74
N THR A 235 15.02 18.51 -20.79
CA THR A 235 13.92 17.87 -21.53
C THR A 235 14.49 17.05 -22.69
N GLY A 236 14.94 15.86 -22.35
CA GLY A 236 15.30 14.83 -23.31
C GLY A 236 15.50 13.52 -22.59
N ASN A 237 14.66 12.54 -22.93
CA ASN A 237 14.82 11.11 -22.64
C ASN A 237 14.05 10.60 -21.39
N SER A 238 12.73 10.49 -21.58
CA SER A 238 11.93 9.45 -20.94
C SER A 238 12.49 8.07 -21.37
N PRO A 239 12.73 7.10 -20.46
CA PRO A 239 13.31 5.83 -20.82
C PRO A 239 12.24 4.86 -21.34
N THR A 240 11.80 5.08 -22.58
CA THR A 240 11.09 4.10 -23.40
C THR A 240 12.04 3.61 -24.49
N GLY A 241 12.85 2.60 -24.19
CA GLY A 241 13.68 1.97 -25.21
C GLY A 241 14.85 1.18 -24.65
N VAL A 242 14.86 -0.12 -24.92
CA VAL A 242 16.09 -0.89 -24.99
C VAL A 242 16.97 -0.25 -26.06
N LEU A 243 18.29 -0.16 -25.79
CA LEU A 243 19.39 0.43 -26.59
C LEU A 243 19.74 1.88 -26.21
N ASP A 244 20.70 2.02 -25.31
CA ASP A 244 21.89 2.85 -25.56
C ASP A 244 23.03 2.33 -24.68
N GLN A 245 23.76 1.37 -25.25
CA GLN A 245 24.97 0.79 -24.67
C GLN A 245 26.17 1.75 -24.78
N GLU A 246 25.98 2.97 -25.30
CA GLU A 246 27.05 3.96 -25.54
C GLU A 246 26.93 5.22 -24.66
N PHE A 247 25.89 5.38 -23.83
CA PHE A 247 25.83 6.49 -22.87
C PHE A 247 26.64 6.22 -21.59
N TRP A 248 26.90 4.94 -21.29
CA TRP A 248 27.55 4.53 -20.02
C TRP A 248 29.07 4.32 -20.11
N ASP A 249 29.67 4.34 -21.30
CA ASP A 249 31.12 4.19 -21.45
C ASP A 249 31.80 5.56 -21.62
N SER A 250 32.05 6.27 -20.51
CA SER A 250 33.18 7.20 -20.38
C SER A 250 33.35 7.78 -18.97
N GLN A 251 33.91 6.96 -18.06
CA GLN A 251 35.14 7.32 -17.35
C GLN A 251 35.79 6.07 -16.71
N GLU A 252 36.70 5.48 -17.48
CA GLU A 252 37.84 4.63 -17.09
C GLU A 252 38.75 5.38 -16.07
N LEU A 253 39.49 4.83 -15.09
CA LEU A 253 40.13 3.52 -14.86
C LEU A 253 40.62 3.39 -13.39
N SER A 254 40.52 2.21 -12.77
CA SER A 254 41.69 1.37 -12.43
C SER A 254 41.32 -0.06 -11.97
N GLU A 255 41.64 -1.01 -12.87
CA GLU A 255 42.13 -2.40 -12.71
C GLU A 255 41.34 -3.55 -12.01
N SER A 256 40.54 -4.27 -12.82
CA SER A 256 40.56 -5.75 -13.15
C SER A 256 40.19 -6.87 -12.11
N PRO A 257 39.84 -8.13 -12.55
CA PRO A 257 38.60 -8.46 -13.27
C PRO A 257 37.91 -9.79 -12.83
N ARG A 258 36.63 -9.96 -13.27
CA ARG A 258 35.79 -11.19 -13.37
C ARG A 258 35.04 -11.60 -12.09
N SER A 259 33.75 -11.96 -12.08
CA SER A 259 32.93 -12.61 -13.12
C SER A 259 31.45 -12.18 -13.13
N LEU A 260 30.87 -12.17 -14.34
CA LEU A 260 29.44 -12.13 -14.65
C LEU A 260 28.62 -13.16 -13.86
N THR A 261 27.43 -12.78 -13.36
CA THR A 261 26.16 -13.53 -13.52
C THR A 261 24.94 -12.72 -13.04
N HIS A 262 23.94 -12.63 -13.93
CA HIS A 262 22.50 -12.41 -13.73
C HIS A 262 21.99 -11.15 -13.00
N SER A 263 21.61 -10.14 -13.80
CA SER A 263 20.77 -9.02 -13.36
C SER A 263 19.28 -9.42 -13.34
N SER A 264 18.76 -9.75 -12.17
CA SER A 264 17.31 -9.74 -11.89
C SER A 264 16.97 -8.43 -11.18
N SER A 265 16.92 -7.30 -11.91
CA SER A 265 16.56 -6.03 -11.28
C SER A 265 15.05 -6.01 -10.99
N SER A 266 14.71 -6.10 -9.71
CA SER A 266 13.33 -5.99 -9.21
C SER A 266 12.70 -4.64 -9.62
N PRO A 267 11.36 -4.54 -9.71
CA PRO A 267 10.69 -3.25 -9.91
C PRO A 267 11.09 -2.20 -8.86
N ALA A 268 11.38 -2.63 -7.62
CA ALA A 268 11.92 -1.79 -6.55
C ALA A 268 13.32 -1.23 -6.87
N GLU A 269 14.20 -2.01 -7.51
CA GLU A 269 15.49 -1.50 -8.00
C GLU A 269 15.34 -0.51 -9.15
N ARG A 270 14.35 -0.69 -10.03
CA ARG A 270 14.02 0.31 -11.06
C ARG A 270 13.51 1.60 -10.42
N ILE A 271 12.68 1.50 -9.38
CA ILE A 271 12.17 2.64 -8.59
C ILE A 271 13.28 3.32 -7.76
N ARG A 272 14.30 2.58 -7.30
CA ARG A 272 15.48 3.14 -6.61
C ARG A 272 16.47 3.81 -7.55
N GLN A 273 16.64 3.27 -8.76
CA GLN A 273 17.50 3.86 -9.80
C GLN A 273 16.85 5.08 -10.46
N SER A 274 15.52 5.11 -10.50
CA SER A 274 14.77 6.28 -10.92
C SER A 274 14.57 7.21 -9.72
N ASP A 275 15.25 8.36 -9.70
CA ASP A 275 15.13 9.40 -8.65
C ASP A 275 13.65 9.65 -8.25
N ARG A 276 13.34 10.05 -7.00
CA ARG A 276 11.97 10.24 -6.44
C ARG A 276 11.02 11.09 -7.33
N ARG A 277 11.59 11.84 -8.27
CA ARG A 277 10.90 12.63 -9.32
C ARG A 277 10.24 11.75 -10.40
N ASN A 278 10.74 10.54 -10.63
CA ASN A 278 10.25 9.60 -11.62
C ASN A 278 9.00 8.86 -11.18
N PHE A 279 8.61 8.85 -9.90
CA PHE A 279 7.36 8.23 -9.47
C PHE A 279 6.15 8.89 -10.14
N PHE A 280 6.08 10.22 -10.14
CA PHE A 280 4.98 10.97 -10.76
C PHE A 280 5.06 10.99 -12.28
N ILE A 281 6.27 10.96 -12.84
CA ILE A 281 6.49 10.86 -14.29
C ILE A 281 6.10 9.47 -14.79
N TRP A 282 6.52 8.40 -14.10
CA TRP A 282 6.08 7.03 -14.34
C TRP A 282 4.56 6.92 -14.18
N PHE A 283 4.01 7.44 -13.08
CA PHE A 283 2.57 7.49 -12.85
C PHE A 283 1.81 8.22 -13.97
N LYS A 284 2.37 9.27 -14.58
CA LYS A 284 1.78 9.91 -15.78
C LYS A 284 2.01 9.08 -17.06
N SER A 285 3.19 8.52 -17.26
CA SER A 285 3.57 7.75 -18.46
C SER A 285 2.70 6.50 -18.63
N THR A 286 2.49 5.73 -17.57
CA THR A 286 1.64 4.53 -17.59
C THR A 286 0.16 4.85 -17.88
N GLN A 287 -0.27 6.11 -17.71
CA GLN A 287 -1.65 6.55 -17.94
C GLN A 287 -1.86 7.08 -19.37
N LEU A 288 -0.82 7.63 -19.99
CA LEU A 288 -0.88 8.11 -21.37
C LEU A 288 -0.86 6.96 -22.39
N GLU A 289 -0.27 5.82 -22.06
CA GLU A 289 -0.32 4.60 -22.88
C GLU A 289 -1.69 3.89 -22.86
N LEU A 290 -2.57 4.26 -21.93
CA LEU A 290 -3.92 3.70 -21.76
C LEU A 290 -5.04 4.60 -22.31
N GLY A 291 -4.69 5.71 -22.96
CA GLY A 291 -5.60 6.72 -23.53
C GLY A 291 -5.84 6.59 -25.02
#